data_AF-A0A9J6FJ91-F1
#
_entry.id   AF-A0A9J6FJ91-F1
#
_cell.length_a   1.000
_cell.length_b   1.000
_cell.length_c   1.000
_cell.angle_alpha   90.00
_cell.angle_beta   90.00
_cell.angle_gamma   90.00
#
_symmetry.space_group_name_H-M   'P 1'
#
loop_
_entity.id
_entity.type
_entity.pdbx_description
1 polymer ?
#
loop_
_entity_poly.entity_id
_entity_poly.type
_entity_poly.pdbx_seq_one_letter_code
_entity_poly.pdbx_strand_id
1 'polypeptide(L)'
;MPPLSANAAATRDVNFSVGDKFSSFAELEEKIDRYCSANYVKVWKRDARTIQAAKKRVGKIAAGMSDALKYQTVKFCCIQGGKKFTTQVHDSSSHT
;
A
#
# COMPACT_ATOMS: atom_id res chain seq x y z
N MET A 1 6.74 39.43 20.86
CA MET A 1 5.59 38.51 20.63
C MET A 1 5.70 37.96 19.21
N PRO A 2 5.40 36.68 19.01
CA PRO A 2 6.02 35.82 17.99
C PRO A 2 5.51 36.10 16.57
N PRO A 3 6.31 35.82 15.51
CA PRO A 3 5.79 35.76 14.14
C PRO A 3 4.80 34.58 14.01
N LEU A 4 3.59 34.88 13.54
CA LEU A 4 2.56 33.91 13.19
C LEU A 4 2.90 33.17 11.88
N SER A 5 2.60 31.87 11.88
CA SER A 5 2.24 31.03 10.72
C SER A 5 3.41 30.53 9.86
N ALA A 6 4.05 29.41 10.20
CA ALA A 6 3.58 28.02 10.02
C ALA A 6 3.27 27.64 8.55
N ASN A 7 4.24 26.96 7.93
CA ASN A 7 4.09 25.86 6.96
C ASN A 7 2.77 25.70 6.21
N ALA A 8 2.78 25.90 4.88
CA ALA A 8 1.82 25.22 3.98
C ALA A 8 2.25 25.13 2.50
N ALA A 9 3.53 25.30 2.16
CA ALA A 9 3.99 25.15 0.78
C ALA A 9 4.51 23.74 0.52
N ALA A 10 3.62 22.75 0.60
CA ALA A 10 3.86 21.45 -0.02
C ALA A 10 2.57 21.07 -0.72
N THR A 11 2.52 21.35 -2.02
CA THR A 11 1.55 20.78 -2.95
C THR A 11 1.70 19.26 -2.86
N ARG A 12 0.98 18.66 -1.91
CA ARG A 12 1.08 17.24 -1.57
C ARG A 12 0.32 16.49 -2.64
N ASP A 13 1.04 16.16 -3.72
CA ASP A 13 0.56 15.23 -4.73
C ASP A 13 0.05 13.98 -4.01
N VAL A 14 -1.27 13.82 -4.02
CA VAL A 14 -1.95 12.71 -3.34
C VAL A 14 -1.80 11.42 -4.12
N ASN A 15 -1.34 11.49 -5.38
CA ASN A 15 -1.23 10.36 -6.27
C ASN A 15 0.14 9.67 -6.12
N PHE A 16 0.20 8.40 -6.52
CA PHE A 16 1.45 7.63 -6.53
C PHE A 16 2.02 7.61 -7.95
N SER A 17 3.31 7.91 -8.08
CA SER A 17 4.06 7.77 -9.33
C SER A 17 5.09 6.64 -9.23
N VAL A 18 5.36 5.97 -10.34
CA VAL A 18 6.41 4.95 -10.39
C VAL A 18 7.77 5.63 -10.17
N GLY A 19 8.49 5.21 -9.13
CA GLY A 19 9.77 5.79 -8.75
C GLY A 19 9.73 6.74 -7.56
N ASP A 20 8.55 7.00 -6.97
CA ASP A 20 8.43 7.66 -5.66
C ASP A 20 9.31 6.93 -4.62
N LYS A 21 10.10 7.70 -3.87
CA LYS A 21 10.99 7.19 -2.82
C LYS A 21 10.53 7.73 -1.48
N PHE A 22 10.49 6.84 -0.49
CA PHE A 22 10.13 7.17 0.88
C PHE A 22 11.30 6.85 1.80
N SER A 23 11.62 7.75 2.71
CA SER A 23 12.68 7.59 3.70
C SER A 23 12.25 6.67 4.85
N SER A 24 10.94 6.61 5.12
CA SER A 24 10.34 5.77 6.16
C SER A 24 9.01 5.16 5.74
N PHE A 25 8.66 4.04 6.36
CA PHE A 25 7.34 3.43 6.22
C PHE A 25 6.21 4.35 6.72
N ALA A 26 6.48 5.19 7.72
CA ALA A 26 5.50 6.14 8.24
C ALA A 26 5.11 7.20 7.19
N GLU A 27 6.06 7.68 6.38
CA GLU A 27 5.76 8.63 5.30
C GLU A 27 4.90 7.99 4.21
N LEU A 28 5.14 6.71 3.92
CA LEU A 28 4.32 5.93 3.00
C LEU A 28 2.90 5.76 3.55
N GLU A 29 2.74 5.43 4.83
CA GLU A 29 1.42 5.30 5.47
C GLU A 29 0.66 6.64 5.44
N GLU A 30 1.31 7.75 5.73
CA GLU A 30 0.71 9.08 5.65
C GLU A 30 0.24 9.43 4.22
N LYS A 31 1.05 9.11 3.19
CA LYS A 31 0.66 9.35 1.79
C LYS A 31 -0.49 8.42 1.38
N ILE A 32 -0.50 7.17 1.82
CA ILE A 32 -1.61 6.23 1.58
C ILE A 32 -2.90 6.74 2.22
N ASP A 33 -2.84 7.23 3.46
CA ASP A 33 -4.01 7.74 4.15
C ASP A 33 -4.63 8.93 3.40
N ARG A 34 -3.78 9.88 2.97
CA ARG A 34 -4.21 10.99 2.12
C ARG A 34 -4.80 10.55 0.79
N TYR A 35 -4.16 9.59 0.12
CA TYR A 35 -4.68 9.03 -1.13
C TYR A 35 -6.06 8.39 -0.91
N CYS A 36 -6.23 7.66 0.19
CA CYS A 36 -7.50 7.05 0.58
C CYS A 36 -8.58 8.10 0.84
N SER A 37 -8.28 9.15 1.60
CA SER A 37 -9.22 10.25 1.86
C SER A 37 -9.59 11.01 0.59
N ALA A 38 -8.63 11.30 -0.28
CA ALA A 38 -8.87 12.05 -1.51
C ALA A 38 -9.67 11.27 -2.56
N ASN A 39 -9.46 9.95 -2.65
CA ASN A 39 -10.11 9.10 -3.64
C ASN A 39 -11.31 8.31 -3.09
N TYR A 40 -11.68 8.51 -1.82
CA TYR A 40 -12.74 7.77 -1.12
C TYR A 40 -12.60 6.24 -1.20
N VAL A 41 -11.36 5.76 -1.28
CA VAL A 41 -11.03 4.33 -1.35
C VAL A 41 -10.48 3.85 -0.01
N LYS A 42 -10.65 2.56 0.29
CA LYS A 42 -9.97 1.93 1.43
C LYS A 42 -9.03 0.87 0.90
N VAL A 43 -7.74 0.97 1.21
CA VAL A 43 -6.76 -0.06 0.82
C VAL A 43 -6.46 -1.00 1.97
N TRP A 44 -6.17 -2.26 1.65
CA TRP A 44 -5.71 -3.27 2.59
C TRP A 44 -4.41 -3.90 2.09
N LYS A 45 -3.58 -4.38 3.03
CA LYS A 45 -2.32 -5.06 2.73
C LYS A 45 -2.63 -6.48 2.25
N ARG A 46 -2.52 -6.74 0.94
CA ARG A 46 -2.73 -8.07 0.35
C ARG A 46 -1.56 -9.00 0.62
N ASP A 47 -0.35 -8.54 0.30
CA ASP A 47 0.88 -9.30 0.47
C ASP A 47 1.94 -8.40 1.09
N ALA A 48 2.67 -8.92 2.06
CA ALA A 48 3.79 -8.21 2.66
C ALA A 48 4.96 -9.18 2.87
N ARG A 49 6.11 -8.87 2.27
CA ARG A 49 7.37 -9.58 2.50
C ARG A 49 8.23 -8.70 3.40
N THR A 50 8.51 -9.18 4.61
CA THR A 50 9.37 -8.45 5.55
C THR A 50 10.85 -8.60 5.18
N ILE A 51 11.66 -7.61 5.54
CA ILE A 51 13.11 -7.68 5.32
C ILE A 51 13.72 -8.83 6.12
N GLN A 52 13.21 -9.11 7.33
CA GLN A 52 13.63 -10.26 8.14
C GLN A 52 13.41 -11.61 7.43
N ALA A 53 12.26 -11.80 6.77
CA ALA A 53 12.01 -13.00 5.97
C ALA A 53 12.88 -13.05 4.70
N ALA A 54 13.15 -11.89 4.09
CA ALA A 54 14.04 -11.77 2.93
C ALA A 54 15.52 -12.04 3.29
N LYS A 55 15.98 -11.57 4.44
CA LYS A 55 17.33 -11.82 4.99
C LYS A 55 17.60 -13.32 5.11
N LYS A 56 16.63 -14.08 5.63
CA LYS A 56 16.73 -15.56 5.73
C LYS A 56 16.79 -16.27 4.38
N ARG A 57 16.18 -15.70 3.33
CA ARG A 57 16.06 -16.35 2.02
C ARG A 57 17.15 -15.95 1.01
N VAL A 58 17.64 -14.70 1.09
CA VAL A 58 18.48 -14.10 0.04
C VAL A 58 19.81 -13.58 0.57
N GLY A 59 20.13 -13.78 1.86
CA GLY A 59 21.45 -13.68 2.49
C GLY A 59 22.29 -12.44 2.11
N LYS A 60 22.95 -12.50 0.94
CA LYS A 60 23.85 -11.46 0.41
C LYS A 60 23.13 -10.18 -0.06
N ILE A 61 21.90 -10.27 -0.59
CA ILE A 61 21.18 -9.09 -1.12
C ILE A 61 20.55 -8.26 0.00
N ALA A 62 20.18 -8.92 1.10
CA ALA A 62 19.48 -8.29 2.21
C ALA A 62 20.42 -7.70 3.29
N ALA A 63 21.72 -7.98 3.20
CA ALA A 63 22.74 -7.40 4.09
C ALA A 63 22.91 -5.88 3.91
N GLY A 64 22.59 -5.36 2.71
CA GLY A 64 22.61 -3.92 2.43
C GLY A 64 21.27 -3.21 2.66
N MET A 65 20.23 -3.90 3.14
CA MET A 65 18.93 -3.29 3.39
C MET A 65 18.89 -2.67 4.79
N SER A 66 18.52 -1.40 4.89
CA SER A 66 18.38 -0.72 6.17
C SER A 66 17.32 -1.39 7.06
N ASP A 67 17.65 -1.66 8.32
CA ASP A 67 16.69 -2.20 9.30
C ASP A 67 15.54 -1.23 9.62
N ALA A 68 15.64 0.03 9.20
CA ALA A 68 14.54 1.01 9.26
C ALA A 68 13.35 0.66 8.34
N LEU A 69 13.57 -0.15 7.28
CA LEU A 69 12.48 -0.62 6.43
C LEU A 69 11.90 -1.93 6.97
N LYS A 70 10.61 -1.93 7.30
CA LYS A 70 9.90 -3.11 7.83
C LYS A 70 9.58 -4.15 6.75
N TYR A 71 9.38 -3.69 5.51
CA TYR A 71 8.97 -4.52 4.38
C TYR A 71 9.94 -4.38 3.20
N GLN A 72 10.36 -5.50 2.62
CA GLN A 72 11.07 -5.56 1.35
C GLN A 72 10.12 -5.26 0.19
N THR A 73 8.89 -5.78 0.28
CA THR A 73 7.84 -5.54 -0.71
C THR A 73 6.50 -5.59 0.00
N VAL A 74 5.65 -4.61 -0.27
CA VAL A 74 4.27 -4.57 0.23
C VAL A 74 3.34 -4.28 -0.94
N LYS A 75 2.27 -5.06 -1.06
CA LYS A 75 1.21 -4.87 -2.05
C LYS A 75 -0.06 -4.46 -1.34
N PHE A 76 -0.54 -3.27 -1.66
CA PHE A 76 -1.83 -2.77 -1.24
C PHE A 76 -2.88 -3.01 -2.33
N CYS A 77 -4.11 -3.29 -1.93
CA CYS A 77 -5.25 -3.46 -2.83
C CYS A 77 -6.47 -2.73 -2.28
N CYS A 78 -7.33 -2.23 -3.17
CA CYS A 78 -8.61 -1.65 -2.76
C CYS A 78 -9.52 -2.74 -2.17
N ILE A 79 -10.14 -2.47 -1.02
CA ILE A 79 -11.09 -3.38 -0.36
C ILE A 79 -12.35 -3.52 -1.22
N GLN A 80 -12.82 -2.42 -1.80
CA GLN A 80 -14.03 -2.38 -2.60
C GLN A 80 -13.87 -3.01 -3.99
N GLY A 81 -12.64 -3.18 -4.49
CA GLY A 81 -12.36 -3.73 -5.82
C GLY A 81 -12.39 -5.26 -5.91
N GLY A 82 -12.77 -5.97 -4.85
CA GLY A 82 -12.51 -7.41 -4.69
C GLY A 82 -13.75 -8.28 -4.55
N LYS A 83 -14.49 -8.48 -5.65
CA LYS A 83 -15.18 -9.73 -6.07
C LYS A 83 -16.30 -9.35 -7.04
N LYS A 84 -16.09 -9.62 -8.34
CA LYS A 84 -17.22 -9.89 -9.23
C LYS A 84 -17.77 -11.24 -8.80
N PHE A 85 -18.83 -11.25 -8.00
CA PHE A 85 -19.58 -12.47 -7.73
C PHE A 85 -20.22 -12.88 -9.05
N THR A 86 -19.55 -13.74 -9.82
CA THR A 86 -20.22 -14.43 -10.91
C THR A 86 -21.13 -15.45 -10.24
N THR A 87 -22.45 -15.21 -10.29
CA THR A 87 -23.43 -16.22 -9.91
C THR A 87 -23.20 -17.38 -10.86
N GLN A 88 -22.67 -18.50 -10.35
CA GLN A 88 -22.70 -19.76 -11.09
C GLN A 88 -24.18 -20.09 -11.25
N VAL A 89 -24.74 -19.87 -12.44
CA VAL A 89 -26.06 -20.37 -12.78
C VAL A 89 -25.92 -21.88 -12.78
N HIS A 90 -26.35 -22.53 -11.69
CA HIS A 90 -26.51 -23.96 -11.67
C HIS A 90 -27.72 -24.27 -12.57
N ASP A 91 -27.44 -24.48 -13.86
CA ASP A 91 -28.42 -25.03 -14.79
C ASP A 91 -28.84 -26.40 -14.28
N SER A 92 -29.93 -26.39 -13.52
CA SER A 92 -30.61 -27.57 -13.02
C SER A 92 -31.68 -27.94 -14.03
N SER A 93 -31.30 -28.13 -15.30
CA SER A 93 -32.21 -28.66 -16.31
C SER A 93 -32.30 -30.18 -16.12
N SER A 94 -33.09 -30.58 -15.12
CA SER A 94 -33.61 -31.94 -14.94
C SER A 94 -35.13 -31.92 -15.13
N HIS A 95 -35.60 -32.25 -16.33
CA HIS A 95 -36.90 -32.82 -16.72
C HIS A 95 -36.97 -32.70 -18.24
N THR A 96 -37.20 -33.75 -19.04
CA THR A 96 -38.11 -34.90 -18.89
C THR A 96 -37.59 -36.04 -19.75
#